data_AF-A0A9D7AJQ6-F1
#
_entry.id   AF-A0A9D7AJQ6-F1
#
_cell.length_a   1.000
_cell.length_b   1.000
_cell.length_c   1.000
_cell.angle_alpha   90.00
_cell.angle_beta   90.00
_cell.angle_gamma   90.00
#
_symmetry.space_group_name_H-M   'P 1'
#
loop_
_entity.id
_entity.type
_entity.pdbx_description
1 polymer ?
#
loop_
_entity_poly.entity_id
_entity_poly.type
_entity_poly.pdbx_seq_one_letter_code
_entity_poly.pdbx_strand_id
1 'polypeptide(L)'
;MKRTLMLAAVGLVLISINGCAKFEKKNTQQANSNEQSYNQRFQGCLVRLETLKKLDFNSYNQSKMMMDSNMETATKYLAMRSTLGPDTVNVMDSVYQAKLARTCQHIDGQIYSLLLEQADRK
;
A
#
# COMPACT_ATOMS: atom_id res chain seq x y z
N MET A 1 5.67 42.29 -47.87
CA MET A 1 4.75 42.80 -46.82
C MET A 1 3.34 42.32 -47.11
N LYS A 2 2.53 42.02 -46.08
CA LYS A 2 1.18 41.41 -46.17
C LYS A 2 1.25 39.96 -46.71
N ARG A 3 0.42 38.99 -46.31
CA ARG A 3 -0.85 39.00 -45.54
C ARG A 3 -0.93 37.77 -44.64
N THR A 4 -1.60 37.88 -43.49
CA THR A 4 -2.46 36.82 -42.94
C THR A 4 -3.49 37.47 -42.02
N LEU A 5 -4.74 37.52 -42.48
CA LEU A 5 -5.90 37.84 -41.65
C LEU A 5 -6.32 36.58 -40.89
N MET A 6 -6.72 36.74 -39.63
CA MET A 6 -7.31 35.66 -38.83
C MET A 6 -8.81 35.47 -39.12
N LEU A 7 -9.37 34.42 -38.51
CA LEU A 7 -10.81 34.09 -38.38
C LEU A 7 -11.43 33.54 -39.68
N ALA A 8 -12.35 32.56 -39.68
CA ALA A 8 -12.74 31.51 -38.72
C ALA A 8 -13.48 30.42 -39.55
N ALA A 9 -14.21 29.38 -39.08
CA ALA A 9 -14.62 28.88 -37.77
C ALA A 9 -15.02 27.38 -37.93
N VAL A 10 -15.37 26.67 -36.83
CA VAL A 10 -16.12 25.38 -36.80
C VAL A 10 -15.36 24.18 -37.44
N GLY A 11 -15.15 23.04 -36.80
CA GLY A 11 -15.92 22.38 -35.75
C GLY A 11 -16.34 20.99 -36.26
N LEU A 12 -15.50 19.99 -36.04
CA LEU A 12 -15.77 18.59 -36.43
C LEU A 12 -15.59 17.67 -35.23
N VAL A 13 -16.73 17.24 -34.68
CA VAL A 13 -16.79 16.17 -33.69
C VAL A 13 -16.61 14.84 -34.43
N LEU A 14 -15.50 14.14 -34.16
CA LEU A 14 -15.28 12.75 -34.56
C LEU A 14 -14.79 11.95 -33.36
N ILE A 15 -15.73 11.54 -32.49
CA ILE A 15 -15.47 10.55 -31.44
C ILE A 15 -15.85 9.18 -31.99
N SER A 16 -14.93 8.59 -32.75
CA SER A 16 -15.08 7.23 -33.28
C SER A 16 -14.72 6.20 -32.21
N ILE A 17 -15.74 5.47 -31.76
CA ILE A 17 -15.72 4.03 -31.41
C ILE A 17 -14.36 3.33 -31.40
N ASN A 18 -13.92 2.90 -30.22
CA ASN A 18 -13.19 1.65 -30.01
C ASN A 18 -13.31 1.20 -28.54
N GLY A 19 -14.42 0.55 -28.23
CA GLY A 19 -14.53 -0.28 -27.02
C GLY A 19 -13.66 -1.54 -27.13
N CYS A 20 -13.41 -2.20 -26.00
CA CYS A 20 -12.46 -3.31 -25.87
C CYS A 20 -11.00 -2.92 -26.19
N ALA A 21 -10.42 -2.11 -25.28
CA ALA A 21 -8.97 -2.13 -25.10
C ALA A 21 -8.52 -3.59 -24.86
N LYS A 22 -7.66 -4.12 -25.73
CA LYS A 22 -6.99 -5.40 -25.50
C LYS A 22 -6.28 -5.31 -24.15
N PHE A 23 -6.57 -6.24 -23.24
CA PHE A 23 -5.67 -6.53 -22.13
C PHE A 23 -4.40 -7.14 -22.72
N GLU A 24 -3.45 -6.27 -23.06
CA GLU A 24 -2.10 -6.68 -23.42
C GLU A 24 -1.48 -7.31 -22.17
N LYS A 25 -1.40 -8.65 -22.20
CA LYS A 25 -0.92 -9.47 -21.08
C LYS A 25 0.60 -9.33 -20.98
N LYS A 26 1.07 -8.17 -20.53
CA LYS A 26 2.49 -7.82 -20.41
C LYS A 26 3.12 -8.65 -19.29
N ASN A 27 3.56 -9.85 -19.66
CA ASN A 27 4.24 -10.75 -18.75
C ASN A 27 5.65 -10.21 -18.40
N THR A 28 6.17 -10.61 -17.25
CA THR A 28 7.57 -10.44 -16.86
C THR A 28 8.06 -9.01 -16.55
N GLN A 29 7.34 -8.25 -15.71
CA GLN A 29 7.93 -7.08 -15.01
C GLN A 29 7.19 -6.66 -13.71
N GLN A 30 6.57 -7.61 -12.99
CA GLN A 30 5.60 -7.31 -11.91
C GLN A 30 5.97 -7.84 -10.51
N ALA A 31 7.07 -8.59 -10.35
CA ALA A 31 7.54 -9.06 -9.04
C ALA A 31 8.20 -7.93 -8.21
N ASN A 32 9.22 -7.28 -8.78
CA ASN A 32 10.01 -6.23 -8.10
C ASN A 32 9.18 -5.01 -7.67
N SER A 33 8.19 -4.59 -8.47
CA SER A 33 7.36 -3.42 -8.16
C SER A 33 6.45 -3.65 -6.95
N ASN A 34 5.96 -4.88 -6.74
CA ASN A 34 5.13 -5.23 -5.61
C ASN A 34 5.94 -5.29 -4.30
N GLU A 35 7.13 -5.90 -4.32
CA GLU A 35 8.02 -5.95 -3.14
C GLU A 35 8.51 -4.55 -2.74
N GLN A 36 8.89 -3.71 -3.71
CA GLN A 36 9.27 -2.32 -3.42
C GLN A 36 8.10 -1.51 -2.83
N SER A 37 6.88 -1.67 -3.38
CA SER A 37 5.69 -1.00 -2.83
C SER A 37 5.34 -1.50 -1.42
N TYR A 38 5.47 -2.81 -1.17
CA TYR A 38 5.28 -3.41 0.14
C TYR A 38 6.27 -2.85 1.17
N ASN A 39 7.57 -2.86 0.85
CA ASN A 39 8.61 -2.34 1.74
C ASN A 39 8.39 -0.86 2.08
N GLN A 40 8.03 -0.02 1.11
CA GLN A 40 7.71 1.39 1.35
C GLN A 40 6.50 1.56 2.29
N ARG A 41 5.43 0.77 2.10
CA ARG A 41 4.25 0.79 2.98
C ARG A 41 4.58 0.33 4.39
N PHE A 42 5.41 -0.70 4.54
CA PHE A 42 5.85 -1.23 5.82
C PHE A 42 6.72 -0.21 6.59
N GLN A 43 7.69 0.44 5.93
CA GLN A 43 8.48 1.50 6.55
C GLN A 43 7.59 2.68 7.01
N GLY A 44 6.63 3.10 6.18
CA GLY A 44 5.65 4.13 6.57
C GLY A 44 4.78 3.72 7.77
N CYS A 45 4.51 2.43 7.95
CA CYS A 45 3.80 1.88 9.09
C CYS A 45 4.63 1.89 10.39
N LEU A 46 5.93 1.62 10.33
CA LEU A 46 6.83 1.76 11.49
C LEU A 46 6.93 3.22 11.96
N VAL A 47 6.97 4.19 11.04
CA VAL A 47 6.92 5.63 11.37
C VAL A 47 5.59 6.00 12.06
N ARG A 48 4.48 5.39 11.65
CA ARG A 48 3.17 5.59 12.29
C ARG A 48 3.09 4.93 13.66
N LEU A 49 3.73 3.78 13.87
CA LEU A 49 3.86 3.18 15.20
C LEU A 49 4.61 4.10 16.19
N GLU A 50 5.73 4.70 15.79
CA GLU A 50 6.43 5.72 16.61
C GLU A 50 5.66 7.05 16.72
N THR A 51 4.69 7.31 15.82
CA THR A 51 3.75 8.44 15.97
C THR A 51 2.71 8.14 17.04
N LEU A 52 2.14 6.93 17.04
CA LEU A 52 1.19 6.48 18.06
C LEU A 52 1.77 6.59 19.48
N LYS A 53 3.05 6.28 19.65
CA LYS A 53 3.81 6.46 20.92
C LYS A 53 3.76 7.87 21.50
N LYS A 54 3.63 8.90 20.64
CA LYS A 54 3.54 10.31 21.03
C LYS A 54 2.09 10.75 21.32
N LEU A 55 1.11 9.99 20.82
CA LEU A 55 -0.33 10.27 21.01
C LEU A 55 -0.87 9.55 22.25
N ASP A 56 -0.60 8.25 22.37
CA ASP A 56 -0.93 7.43 23.53
C ASP A 56 0.03 6.24 23.68
N PHE A 57 0.65 6.15 24.85
CA PHE A 57 1.63 5.11 25.17
C PHE A 57 1.01 3.71 25.30
N ASN A 58 -0.26 3.63 25.75
CA ASN A 58 -0.94 2.34 25.94
C ASN A 58 -1.27 1.68 24.58
N SER A 59 -1.88 2.45 23.67
CA SER A 59 -2.19 2.04 22.30
C SER A 59 -0.93 1.70 21.51
N TYR A 60 0.17 2.45 21.74
CA TYR A 60 1.49 2.10 21.21
C TYR A 60 1.96 0.73 21.71
N ASN A 61 1.95 0.47 23.02
CA ASN A 61 2.44 -0.81 23.56
C ASN A 61 1.63 -2.00 23.02
N GLN A 62 0.30 -1.88 22.96
CA GLN A 62 -0.57 -2.90 22.36
C GLN A 62 -0.22 -3.14 20.88
N SER A 63 -0.09 -2.06 20.11
CA SER A 63 0.27 -2.14 18.68
C SER A 63 1.67 -2.70 18.45
N LYS A 64 2.64 -2.36 19.31
CA LYS A 64 4.02 -2.86 19.28
C LYS A 64 4.08 -4.36 19.54
N MET A 65 3.38 -4.86 20.55
CA MET A 65 3.27 -6.30 20.81
C MET A 65 2.67 -7.07 19.63
N MET A 66 1.62 -6.54 19.00
CA MET A 66 1.02 -7.14 17.79
C MET A 66 1.97 -7.12 16.58
N MET A 67 2.73 -6.04 16.41
CA MET A 67 3.75 -5.95 15.35
C MET A 67 4.86 -6.98 15.58
N ASP A 68 5.43 -7.01 16.79
CA ASP A 68 6.54 -7.90 17.15
C ASP A 68 6.16 -9.37 16.99
N SER A 69 4.97 -9.79 17.44
CA SER A 69 4.49 -11.16 17.27
C SER A 69 4.30 -11.56 15.80
N ASN A 70 3.81 -10.65 14.96
CA ASN A 70 3.69 -10.91 13.52
C ASN A 70 5.06 -10.94 12.83
N MET A 71 6.01 -10.08 13.24
CA MET A 71 7.39 -10.10 12.74
C MET A 71 8.15 -11.37 13.17
N GLU A 72 7.99 -11.82 14.41
CA GLU A 72 8.59 -13.04 14.93
C GLU A 72 8.12 -14.27 14.14
N THR A 73 6.81 -14.38 13.94
CA THR A 73 6.23 -15.51 13.17
C THR A 73 6.59 -15.44 11.68
N ALA A 74 6.73 -14.25 11.09
CA ALA A 74 7.24 -14.07 9.73
C ALA A 74 8.72 -14.46 9.63
N THR A 75 9.55 -14.09 10.61
CA THR A 75 10.98 -14.47 10.67
C THR A 75 11.16 -15.99 10.76
N LYS A 76 10.37 -16.66 11.60
CA LYS A 76 10.34 -18.13 11.70
C LYS A 76 10.00 -18.79 10.36
N TYR A 77 9.05 -18.22 9.61
CA TYR A 77 8.73 -18.68 8.27
C TYR A 77 9.86 -18.43 7.26
N LEU A 78 10.47 -17.24 7.25
CA LEU A 78 11.58 -16.93 6.36
C LEU A 78 12.77 -17.88 6.53
N ALA A 79 13.03 -18.35 7.75
CA ALA A 79 14.07 -19.34 8.06
C ALA A 79 13.81 -20.74 7.45
N MET A 80 12.55 -21.08 7.14
CA MET A 80 12.17 -22.33 6.47
C MET A 80 11.74 -22.16 5.01
N ARG A 81 11.54 -20.92 4.53
CA ARG A 81 10.98 -20.61 3.21
C ARG A 81 11.68 -21.30 2.04
N SER A 82 12.99 -21.52 2.13
CA SER A 82 13.79 -22.19 1.09
C SER A 82 13.61 -23.71 1.02
N THR A 83 13.02 -24.35 2.03
CA THR A 83 12.78 -25.82 2.04
C THR A 83 11.36 -26.18 1.59
N LEU A 84 10.53 -25.18 1.28
CA LEU A 84 9.12 -25.34 0.91
C LEU A 84 8.93 -25.33 -0.61
N GLY A 85 7.90 -26.03 -1.08
CA GLY A 85 7.48 -25.99 -2.48
C GLY A 85 6.96 -24.59 -2.91
N PRO A 86 7.03 -24.24 -4.20
CA PRO A 86 6.74 -22.89 -4.69
C PRO A 86 5.31 -22.43 -4.39
N ASP A 87 4.32 -23.32 -4.46
CA ASP A 87 2.93 -22.98 -4.12
C ASP A 87 2.76 -22.62 -2.64
N THR A 88 3.39 -23.38 -1.74
CA THR A 88 3.44 -23.08 -0.31
C THR A 88 4.11 -21.73 -0.05
N VAL A 89 5.22 -21.43 -0.74
CA VAL A 89 5.91 -20.15 -0.64
C VAL A 89 4.99 -18.99 -1.06
N ASN A 90 4.35 -19.10 -2.22
CA ASN A 90 3.44 -18.06 -2.74
C ASN A 90 2.27 -17.77 -1.78
N VAL A 91 1.67 -18.83 -1.22
CA VAL A 91 0.58 -18.70 -0.23
C VAL A 91 1.08 -18.09 1.07
N MET A 92 2.18 -18.60 1.63
CA MET A 92 2.66 -18.17 2.94
C MET A 92 3.25 -16.75 2.91
N ASP A 93 3.95 -16.36 1.84
CA ASP A 93 4.38 -14.97 1.61
C ASP A 93 3.18 -14.02 1.68
N SER A 94 2.10 -14.35 0.95
CA SER A 94 0.85 -13.58 0.94
C SER A 94 0.21 -13.51 2.33
N VAL A 95 0.20 -14.61 3.09
CA VAL A 95 -0.33 -14.67 4.46
C VAL A 95 0.45 -13.76 5.41
N TYR A 96 1.79 -13.78 5.38
CA TYR A 96 2.59 -12.95 6.28
C TYR A 96 2.57 -11.46 5.88
N GLN A 97 2.57 -11.14 4.59
CA GLN A 97 2.33 -9.77 4.12
C GLN A 97 0.96 -9.25 4.58
N ALA A 98 -0.10 -10.06 4.48
CA ALA A 98 -1.44 -9.68 4.91
C ALA A 98 -1.56 -9.51 6.45
N LYS A 99 -0.84 -10.32 7.24
CA LYS A 99 -0.75 -10.15 8.70
C LYS A 99 -0.14 -8.79 9.08
N LEU A 100 1.02 -8.46 8.51
CA LEU A 100 1.70 -7.20 8.79
C LEU A 100 0.88 -6.00 8.28
N ALA A 101 0.27 -6.10 7.10
CA ALA A 101 -0.64 -5.07 6.58
C ALA A 101 -1.85 -4.83 7.49
N ARG A 102 -2.44 -5.88 8.08
CA ARG A 102 -3.55 -5.75 9.05
C ARG A 102 -3.10 -5.01 10.32
N THR A 103 -1.91 -5.30 10.85
CA THR A 103 -1.36 -4.56 12.01
C THR A 103 -1.14 -3.08 11.67
N CYS A 104 -0.66 -2.78 10.46
CA CYS A 104 -0.50 -1.40 10.00
C CYS A 104 -1.85 -0.66 9.89
N GLN A 105 -2.89 -1.31 9.35
CA GLN A 105 -4.24 -0.74 9.32
C GLN A 105 -4.82 -0.52 10.72
N HIS A 106 -4.51 -1.38 11.68
CA HIS A 106 -4.90 -1.18 13.08
C HIS A 106 -4.22 0.06 13.68
N ILE A 107 -2.90 0.21 13.49
CA ILE A 107 -2.14 1.40 13.93
C ILE A 107 -2.74 2.68 13.33
N ASP A 108 -3.07 2.66 12.04
CA ASP A 108 -3.68 3.79 11.35
C ASP A 108 -5.03 4.16 11.98
N GLY A 109 -5.87 3.15 12.27
CA GLY A 109 -7.14 3.33 12.99
C GLY A 109 -6.98 3.91 14.39
N GLN A 110 -5.99 3.46 15.17
CA GLN A 110 -5.70 4.02 16.50
C GLN A 110 -5.32 5.51 16.42
N ILE A 111 -4.44 5.87 15.47
CA ILE A 111 -4.01 7.25 15.24
C ILE A 111 -5.21 8.13 14.85
N TYR A 112 -6.06 7.68 13.92
CA TYR A 112 -7.24 8.45 13.51
C TYR A 112 -8.20 8.69 14.68
N SER A 113 -8.51 7.67 15.47
CA SER A 113 -9.38 7.81 16.64
C SER A 113 -8.84 8.83 17.65
N LEU A 114 -7.56 8.71 18.03
CA LEU A 114 -6.93 9.61 18.99
C LEU A 114 -6.85 11.06 18.50
N LEU A 115 -6.61 11.27 17.20
CA LEU A 115 -6.60 12.61 16.60
C LEU A 115 -7.99 13.23 16.54
N LEU A 116 -9.04 12.45 16.25
CA LEU A 116 -10.43 12.92 16.30
C LEU A 116 -10.82 13.32 17.72
N GLU A 117 -10.55 12.48 18.73
CA GLU A 117 -10.83 12.86 20.12
C GLU A 117 -10.06 14.11 20.58
N GLN A 118 -8.85 14.37 20.04
CA GLN A 118 -8.10 15.60 20.32
C GLN A 118 -8.67 16.84 19.62
N ALA A 119 -9.39 16.65 18.50
CA ALA A 119 -10.10 17.72 17.80
C ALA A 119 -11.44 18.03 18.50
N ASP A 120 -12.20 17.00 18.88
CA ASP A 120 -13.52 17.14 19.51
C ASP A 120 -13.46 17.66 20.97
N ARG A 121 -12.29 17.59 21.62
CA ARG A 121 -12.04 18.13 22.97
C ARG A 121 -11.60 19.61 22.98
N LYS A 122 -11.77 20.34 21.87
CA LYS A 122 -11.42 21.77 21.72
C LYS A 122 -12.63 22.62 21.35
#